data_AF-A0A920QF60-F1
#
_entry.id   AF-A0A920QF60-F1
#
_cell.length_a   1.000
_cell.length_b   1.000
_cell.length_c   1.000
_cell.angle_alpha   90.00
_cell.angle_beta   90.00
_cell.angle_gamma   90.00
#
_symmetry.space_group_name_H-M   'P 1'
#
loop_
_entity.id
_entity.type
_entity.pdbx_description
1 polymer ?
#
loop_
_entity_poly.entity_id
_entity_poly.type
_entity_poly.pdbx_seq_one_letter_code
_entity_poly.pdbx_strand_id
1 'polypeptide(L)'
;MRWRDPFSGWGYPGWHTECVVMSTRYLGDEFDIHGGGMDLKFPTMNVKFLKPGDSTNHFPRKWIHTNMLTIDGQKMSKSSGIL
;
A
#
# COMPACT_ATOMS: atom_id res chain seq x y z
N MET A 1 10.08 17.97 -4.82
CA MET A 1 10.70 17.04 -5.80
C MET A 1 9.71 16.68 -6.88
N ARG A 2 10.13 16.38 -8.11
CA ARG A 2 9.34 15.82 -9.22
C ARG A 2 10.29 14.98 -10.06
N TRP A 3 9.80 13.94 -10.73
CA TRP A 3 10.60 13.09 -11.62
C TRP A 3 10.07 13.12 -13.04
N ARG A 4 10.96 12.97 -14.01
CA ARG A 4 10.58 12.74 -15.41
C ARG A 4 10.13 11.30 -15.58
N ASP A 5 8.96 11.16 -16.20
CA ASP A 5 8.31 9.91 -16.55
C ASP A 5 8.01 9.94 -18.07
N PRO A 6 8.24 8.82 -18.78
CA PRO A 6 8.07 8.74 -20.23
C PRO A 6 6.62 8.84 -20.71
N PHE A 7 5.61 8.70 -19.84
CA PHE A 7 4.20 8.68 -20.23
C PHE A 7 3.48 10.01 -19.99
N SER A 8 3.75 10.64 -18.85
CA SER A 8 3.01 11.80 -18.33
C SER A 8 3.86 13.07 -18.19
N GLY A 9 5.17 12.99 -18.45
CA GLY A 9 6.10 14.10 -18.29
C GLY A 9 6.60 14.20 -16.84
N TRP A 10 6.38 15.33 -16.16
CA TRP A 10 6.86 15.51 -14.78
C TRP A 10 5.78 15.11 -13.77
N GLY A 11 6.10 14.17 -12.87
CA GLY A 11 5.12 13.63 -11.92
C GLY A 11 5.69 13.18 -10.59
N TYR A 12 4.81 12.50 -9.86
CA TYR A 12 5.06 11.84 -8.58
C TYR A 12 4.52 10.40 -8.67
N PRO A 13 5.14 9.45 -7.98
CA PRO A 13 4.53 8.15 -7.80
C PRO A 13 3.17 8.26 -7.08
N GLY A 14 2.23 7.38 -7.45
CA GLY A 14 0.98 7.22 -6.71
C GLY A 14 1.24 6.50 -5.39
N TRP A 15 0.45 6.83 -4.36
CA TRP A 15 0.60 6.28 -3.01
C TRP A 15 0.75 4.75 -3.00
N HIS A 16 -0.14 4.03 -3.70
CA HIS A 16 -0.09 2.57 -3.71
C HIS A 16 1.15 2.02 -4.43
N THR A 17 1.60 2.65 -5.51
CA THR A 17 2.73 2.18 -6.33
C THR A 17 4.04 2.14 -5.55
N GLU A 18 4.26 3.11 -4.66
CA GLU A 18 5.50 3.20 -3.89
C GLU A 18 5.75 1.95 -3.04
N CYS A 19 4.76 1.53 -2.24
CA CYS A 19 4.88 0.37 -1.36
C CYS A 19 5.14 -0.91 -2.15
N VAL A 20 4.55 -1.05 -3.34
CA VAL A 20 4.72 -2.22 -4.21
C VAL A 20 6.13 -2.32 -4.76
N VAL A 21 6.61 -1.25 -5.38
CA VAL A 21 7.92 -1.24 -6.02
C VAL A 21 9.01 -1.44 -4.97
N MET A 22 8.88 -0.81 -3.80
CA MET A 22 9.86 -0.98 -2.74
C MET A 22 9.84 -2.39 -2.14
N SER A 23 8.67 -2.91 -1.75
CA SER A 23 8.58 -4.24 -1.13
C SER A 23 9.08 -5.34 -2.06
N THR A 24 8.67 -5.34 -3.33
CA THR A 24 9.16 -6.32 -4.32
C THR A 24 10.66 -6.20 -4.59
N ARG A 25 11.21 -4.97 -4.65
CA ARG A 25 12.63 -4.75 -4.89
C ARG A 25 13.53 -5.32 -3.79
N TYR A 26 13.09 -5.24 -2.53
CA TYR A 26 13.90 -5.58 -1.36
C TYR A 26 13.57 -6.94 -0.75
N LEU A 27 12.31 -7.39 -0.80
CA LEU A 27 11.85 -8.64 -0.20
C LEU A 27 11.65 -9.75 -1.24
N GLY A 28 11.66 -9.40 -2.53
CA GLY A 28 11.38 -10.31 -3.62
C GLY A 28 9.92 -10.28 -4.07
N ASP A 29 9.66 -10.96 -5.18
CA ASP A 29 8.34 -11.07 -5.80
C ASP A 29 7.33 -11.83 -4.92
N GLU A 30 7.80 -12.71 -4.03
CA GLU A 30 7.03 -13.33 -2.94
C GLU A 30 7.75 -13.13 -1.61
N PHE A 31 7.01 -12.76 -0.56
CA PHE A 31 7.55 -12.63 0.80
C PHE A 31 6.52 -13.06 1.84
N ASP A 32 6.93 -13.21 3.11
CA ASP A 32 6.10 -13.93 4.08
C ASP A 32 4.94 -13.11 4.63
N ILE A 33 5.21 -11.88 5.09
CA ILE A 33 4.24 -11.06 5.83
C ILE A 33 4.21 -9.63 5.29
N HIS A 34 3.00 -9.11 5.04
CA HIS A 34 2.76 -7.69 4.84
C HIS A 34 1.79 -7.17 5.91
N GLY A 35 2.20 -6.10 6.61
CA GLY A 35 1.46 -5.53 7.73
C GLY A 35 0.89 -4.14 7.42
N GLY A 36 -0.18 -3.76 8.13
CA GLY A 36 -0.69 -2.38 8.15
C GLY A 36 -1.93 -2.19 9.02
N GLY A 37 -2.48 -0.98 9.06
CA GLY A 37 -3.77 -0.73 9.69
C GLY A 37 -4.93 -1.42 8.96
N MET A 38 -6.04 -1.68 9.67
CA MET A 38 -7.25 -2.25 9.08
C MET A 38 -7.88 -1.31 8.03
N ASP A 39 -7.67 -0.01 8.15
CA ASP A 39 -8.05 1.02 7.17
C ASP A 39 -7.26 0.92 5.87
N LEU A 40 -6.06 0.33 5.89
CA LEU A 40 -5.24 0.13 4.69
C LEU A 40 -5.65 -1.11 3.88
N LYS A 41 -6.47 -2.01 4.45
CA LYS A 41 -6.91 -3.23 3.75
C LYS A 41 -7.57 -2.92 2.40
N PHE A 42 -8.37 -1.86 2.33
CA PHE A 42 -9.00 -1.39 1.10
C PHE A 42 -9.13 0.14 1.12
N PRO A 43 -8.73 0.85 0.04
CA PRO A 43 -8.27 0.34 -1.26
C PRO A 43 -6.76 0.03 -1.33
N THR A 44 -5.98 0.47 -0.35
CA THR A 44 -4.50 0.54 -0.43
C THR A 44 -3.82 -0.81 -0.68
N MET A 45 -4.24 -1.86 0.03
CA MET A 45 -3.61 -3.19 -0.04
C MET A 45 -4.36 -4.18 -0.96
N ASN A 46 -5.49 -3.80 -1.54
CA ASN A 46 -6.29 -4.67 -2.42
C ASN A 46 -5.86 -4.61 -3.89
N VAL A 47 -4.68 -4.06 -4.17
CA VAL A 47 -4.14 -4.02 -5.53
C VAL A 47 -3.62 -5.42 -5.84
N LYS A 48 -4.29 -6.12 -6.76
CA LYS A 48 -3.68 -7.30 -7.39
C LYS A 48 -2.45 -6.85 -8.14
N PHE A 49 -1.29 -7.28 -7.66
CA PHE A 49 0.01 -7.00 -8.26
C PHE A 49 0.18 -7.87 -9.50
N LEU A 50 -0.49 -7.48 -10.58
CA LEU A 50 -0.21 -8.01 -11.91
C LEU A 50 0.78 -7.06 -12.56
N LYS A 51 2.05 -7.47 -12.67
CA LYS A 51 2.94 -6.83 -13.65
C LYS A 51 2.30 -7.02 -15.03
N PRO A 52 2.24 -5.99 -15.90
CA PRO A 52 1.80 -6.18 -17.27
C PRO A 52 2.66 -7.26 -17.95
N GLY A 53 2.03 -8.37 -18.36
CA GLY A 53 2.70 -9.49 -19.02
C GLY A 53 3.29 -10.56 -18.10
N ASP A 54 3.10 -10.46 -16.78
CA ASP A 54 3.52 -11.48 -15.81
C ASP A 54 2.28 -12.19 -15.24
N SER A 55 2.29 -13.53 -15.29
CA SER A 55 1.25 -14.36 -14.68
C SER A 55 1.50 -14.64 -13.20
N THR A 56 2.67 -14.23 -12.68
CA THR A 56 3.00 -14.42 -11.27
C THR A 56 2.36 -13.32 -10.41
N ASN A 57 1.56 -13.78 -9.45
CA ASN A 57 0.94 -12.94 -8.44
C ASN A 57 2.02 -12.54 -7.43
N HIS A 58 2.47 -11.28 -7.43
CA HIS A 58 3.43 -10.81 -6.43
C HIS A 58 2.76 -10.56 -5.08
N PHE A 59 2.62 -11.58 -4.24
CA PHE A 59 1.85 -11.44 -3.00
C PHE A 59 2.63 -11.84 -1.75
N PRO A 60 2.38 -11.15 -0.63
CA PRO A 60 2.76 -11.69 0.66
C PRO A 60 1.96 -12.97 0.95
N ARG A 61 2.60 -13.97 1.57
CA ARG A 61 1.92 -15.20 1.99
C ARG A 61 0.86 -14.95 3.06
N LYS A 62 1.06 -13.94 3.90
CA LYS A 62 0.16 -13.54 4.99
C LYS A 62 0.01 -12.02 5.09
N TRP A 63 -1.22 -11.58 5.33
CA TRP A 63 -1.53 -10.20 5.68
C TRP A 63 -1.85 -10.10 7.17
N ILE A 64 -1.31 -9.08 7.83
CA ILE A 64 -1.59 -8.80 9.24
C ILE A 64 -2.11 -7.37 9.35
N HIS A 65 -3.31 -7.22 9.92
CA HIS A 65 -3.93 -5.92 10.12
C HIS A 65 -4.14 -5.60 11.59
N THR A 66 -3.71 -4.42 12.03
CA THR A 66 -4.02 -3.90 13.36
C THR A 66 -5.41 -3.25 13.37
N ASN A 67 -6.14 -3.37 14.48
CA ASN A 67 -7.44 -2.71 14.64
C ASN A 67 -7.28 -1.20 14.94
N MET A 68 -8.39 -0.47 14.92
CA MET A 68 -8.42 0.98 15.12
C MET A 68 -8.21 1.38 16.59
N LEU A 69 -7.56 2.52 16.80
CA LEU A 69 -7.57 3.24 18.08
C LEU A 69 -8.80 4.14 18.16
N THR A 70 -9.45 4.16 19.33
CA THR A 70 -10.62 5.00 19.60
C THR A 70 -10.38 5.97 20.75
N ILE A 71 -10.98 7.16 20.66
CA ILE A 71 -11.13 8.13 21.75
C ILE A 71 -12.62 8.40 21.89
N ASP A 72 -13.16 8.25 23.10
CA ASP A 72 -14.59 8.45 23.40
C ASP A 72 -15.54 7.70 22.44
N GLY A 73 -15.15 6.49 22.06
CA GLY A 73 -15.90 5.63 21.14
C GLY A 73 -15.80 6.01 19.66
N GLN A 74 -15.05 7.07 19.30
CA GLN A 74 -14.82 7.47 17.92
C GLN A 74 -13.43 7.05 17.42
N LYS A 75 -13.34 6.64 16.16
CA LYS A 75 -12.06 6.31 15.50
C LYS A 75 -11.17 7.56 15.43
N MET A 76 -9.98 7.48 16.01
CA MET A 76 -8.98 8.54 15.90
C MET A 76 -8.60 8.75 14.42
N SER A 77 -8.83 9.96 13.89
CA SER A 77 -8.40 10.31 12.53
C SER A 77 -8.38 11.82 12.34
N LYS A 78 -7.50 12.31 11.45
CA LYS A 78 -7.47 13.73 11.06
C LYS A 78 -8.82 14.20 10.48
N SER A 79 -9.48 13.33 9.71
CA SER A 79 -10.78 13.63 9.10
C SER A 79 -11.92 13.81 10.09
N SER A 80 -11.85 13.15 11.27
CA SER A 80 -12.84 13.31 12.34
C SER A 80 -12.50 14.46 13.29
N GLY A 81 -11.35 15.13 13.13
CA GLY A 81 -10.95 16.27 13.96
C GLY A 81 -10.50 15.91 15.37
N ILE A 82 -10.30 14.61 15.65
CA ILE A 82 -9.90 14.07 16.95
C ILE A 82 -8.51 13.42 16.92
N LEU A 83 -7.68 13.87 15.98
CA LEU A 83 -6.25 13.59 15.89
C LEU A 83 -5.47 14.87 16.15
#